data_AF-A0A922LAE4-F1
#
_entry.id   AF-A0A922LAE4-F1
#
_cell.length_a   1.000
_cell.length_b   1.000
_cell.length_c   1.000
_cell.angle_alpha   90.00
_cell.angle_beta   90.00
_cell.angle_gamma   90.00
#
_symmetry.space_group_name_H-M   'P 1'
#
loop_
_entity.id
_entity.type
_entity.pdbx_description
1 polymer ?
#
loop_
_entity_poly.entity_id
_entity_poly.type
_entity_poly.pdbx_seq_one_letter_code
_entity_poly.pdbx_strand_id
1 'polypeptide(L)'
;MARSKYGLGCKVIRQLVQSIIAPILMYGSAVFFGAMKFKSIQDDIRRFQRPIAQLACKSYRTAAFISTTAITDIMPFNLQIIERAYINLAKIRRRYWINNELAVPVDTPDESEIDPGPGPMILTGDATVVPNIMFLQINADKPWYWLLMPTYCSLLQADHFCVLKAIEWIIENWPYQHSVYVINNNLGALAHLMKKDKNNLANMAKDIIRTCPHNVAIIWKKTDRSDNIYRNCKRVAKRAANSNRPFDYSMAPMATVKKKEHCDILAEWDKMYRLNKFGTTIKQICSTVGEARKFAPYANFWLSQTLTGHGQFGAHLKRFGFINDPSCPCGIQIKVSYI
;
A
#
# COMPACT_ATOMS: atom_id res chain seq x y z
N MET A 1 -22.05 -37.85 9.04
CA MET A 1 -20.64 -38.24 9.25
C MET A 1 -19.94 -37.22 10.16
N ALA A 2 -19.51 -37.70 11.33
CA ALA A 2 -18.75 -37.05 12.41
C ALA A 2 -17.35 -36.56 11.98
N ARG A 3 -16.64 -35.59 12.58
CA ARG A 3 -16.85 -34.54 13.60
C ARG A 3 -15.71 -33.53 13.30
N SER A 4 -15.98 -32.27 12.96
CA SER A 4 -14.92 -31.24 12.88
C SER A 4 -14.96 -30.35 14.12
N LYS A 5 -15.08 -30.91 15.32
CA LYS A 5 -14.87 -30.12 16.55
C LYS A 5 -13.37 -30.02 16.89
N TYR A 6 -12.62 -31.08 16.59
CA TYR A 6 -11.21 -31.24 16.91
C TYR A 6 -10.30 -30.84 15.74
N GLY A 7 -8.99 -30.73 15.99
CA GLY A 7 -7.99 -30.31 15.01
C GLY A 7 -7.61 -28.83 15.11
N LEU A 8 -6.67 -28.43 14.24
CA LEU A 8 -6.02 -27.12 14.25
C LEU A 8 -7.03 -25.96 14.20
N GLY A 9 -6.72 -24.89 14.92
CA GLY A 9 -7.52 -23.66 14.91
C GLY A 9 -7.32 -22.84 13.62
N CYS A 10 -8.31 -22.00 13.31
CA CYS A 10 -8.29 -21.14 12.12
C CYS A 10 -7.01 -20.30 12.01
N LYS A 11 -6.54 -19.73 13.14
CA LYS A 11 -5.30 -18.95 13.20
C LYS A 11 -4.08 -19.74 12.71
N VAL A 12 -3.93 -20.99 13.16
CA VAL A 12 -2.82 -21.87 12.80
C VAL A 12 -2.89 -22.23 11.31
N ILE A 13 -4.08 -22.61 10.82
CA ILE A 13 -4.26 -22.96 9.42
C ILE A 13 -3.98 -21.75 8.52
N ARG A 14 -4.44 -20.56 8.88
CA ARG A 14 -4.14 -19.32 8.14
C ARG A 14 -2.64 -19.04 8.10
N GLN A 15 -1.93 -19.27 9.19
CA GLN A 15 -0.47 -19.12 9.23
C GLN A 15 0.24 -20.14 8.33
N LEU A 16 -0.19 -21.41 8.31
CA LEU A 16 0.33 -22.42 7.40
C LEU A 16 0.07 -22.05 5.93
N VAL A 17 -1.12 -21.55 5.63
CA VAL A 17 -1.46 -21.07 4.28
C VAL A 17 -0.54 -19.93 3.88
N GLN A 18 -0.35 -18.93 4.74
CA GLN A 18 0.48 -17.76 4.43
C GLN A 18 1.98 -18.07 4.34
N SER A 19 2.47 -19.02 5.13
CA SER A 19 3.90 -19.30 5.26
C SER A 19 4.40 -20.39 4.31
N ILE A 20 3.51 -21.30 3.88
CA ILE A 20 3.89 -22.48 3.08
C ILE A 20 3.16 -22.48 1.74
N ILE A 21 1.83 -22.54 1.77
CA ILE A 21 1.03 -22.77 0.56
C ILE A 21 1.09 -21.55 -0.38
N ALA A 22 0.90 -20.35 0.16
CA ALA A 22 0.93 -19.12 -0.62
C ALA A 22 2.28 -18.92 -1.33
N PRO A 23 3.45 -18.99 -0.67
CA PRO A 23 4.74 -18.87 -1.35
C PRO A 23 4.95 -19.87 -2.49
N ILE A 24 4.59 -21.13 -2.29
CA ILE A 24 4.72 -22.18 -3.32
C ILE A 24 3.82 -21.86 -4.52
N LEU A 25 2.54 -21.59 -4.26
CA LEU A 25 1.57 -21.29 -5.31
C LEU A 25 1.92 -19.99 -6.04
N MET A 26 2.47 -19.00 -5.34
CA MET A 26 2.73 -17.66 -5.87
C MET A 26 4.09 -17.49 -6.55
N TYR A 27 4.99 -18.47 -6.44
CA TYR A 27 6.37 -18.33 -6.92
C TYR A 27 6.42 -17.88 -8.40
N GLY A 28 5.58 -18.47 -9.25
CA GLY A 28 5.48 -18.15 -10.68
C GLY A 28 4.33 -17.21 -11.07
N SER A 29 3.70 -16.49 -10.12
CA SER A 29 2.45 -15.78 -10.39
C SER A 29 2.55 -14.78 -11.54
N ALA A 30 3.69 -14.12 -11.72
CA ALA A 30 3.92 -13.16 -12.81
C ALA A 30 3.86 -13.79 -14.21
N VAL A 31 4.04 -15.11 -14.32
CA VAL A 31 4.01 -15.84 -15.61
C VAL A 31 2.58 -16.26 -15.95
N PHE A 32 1.85 -16.84 -14.98
CA PHE A 32 0.55 -17.45 -15.24
C PHE A 32 -0.66 -16.63 -14.77
N PHE A 33 -0.51 -15.44 -14.17
CA PHE A 33 -1.67 -14.65 -13.73
C PHE A 33 -2.64 -14.31 -14.87
N GLY A 34 -2.14 -14.19 -16.11
CA GLY A 34 -2.98 -13.99 -17.29
C GLY A 34 -3.98 -15.13 -17.52
N ALA A 35 -3.68 -16.33 -17.01
CA ALA A 35 -4.59 -17.47 -17.03
C ALA A 35 -5.78 -17.32 -16.06
N MET A 36 -5.69 -16.40 -15.08
CA MET A 36 -6.81 -16.12 -14.16
C MET A 36 -8.02 -15.50 -14.85
N LYS A 37 -7.92 -15.08 -16.12
CA LYS A 37 -9.09 -14.68 -16.92
C LYS A 37 -10.02 -15.85 -17.23
N PHE A 38 -9.50 -17.09 -17.24
CA PHE A 38 -10.27 -18.27 -17.58
C PHE A 38 -11.00 -18.83 -16.36
N LYS A 39 -12.31 -18.96 -16.49
CA LYS A 39 -13.19 -19.41 -15.41
C LYS A 39 -12.85 -20.83 -14.92
N SER A 40 -12.51 -21.74 -15.84
CA SER A 40 -12.10 -23.12 -15.52
C SER A 40 -10.92 -23.16 -14.56
N ILE A 41 -9.86 -22.39 -14.86
CA ILE A 41 -8.64 -22.32 -14.04
C ILE A 41 -8.94 -21.71 -12.67
N GLN A 42 -9.76 -20.64 -12.63
CA GLN A 42 -10.20 -20.10 -11.35
C GLN A 42 -10.95 -21.16 -10.52
N ASP A 43 -11.79 -21.98 -11.16
CA ASP A 43 -12.57 -23.00 -10.48
C ASP A 43 -11.69 -24.15 -9.97
N ASP A 44 -10.63 -24.54 -10.69
CA ASP A 44 -9.66 -25.52 -10.21
C ASP A 44 -8.88 -25.03 -9.00
N ILE A 45 -8.45 -23.76 -9.00
CA ILE A 45 -7.82 -23.14 -7.82
C ILE A 45 -8.79 -23.09 -6.63
N ARG A 46 -10.06 -22.75 -6.89
CA ARG A 46 -11.09 -22.75 -5.83
C ARG A 46 -11.36 -24.16 -5.30
N ARG A 47 -11.36 -25.19 -6.15
CA ARG A 47 -11.51 -26.60 -5.74
C ARG A 47 -10.35 -27.01 -4.82
N PHE A 48 -9.13 -26.62 -5.14
CA PHE A 48 -7.97 -26.84 -4.27
C PHE A 48 -8.08 -26.09 -2.94
N GLN A 49 -8.49 -24.82 -2.95
CA GLN A 49 -8.54 -23.99 -1.75
C GLN A 49 -9.74 -24.30 -0.85
N ARG A 50 -10.87 -24.74 -1.40
CA ARG A 50 -12.12 -24.90 -0.66
C ARG A 50 -11.99 -25.83 0.55
N PRO A 51 -11.38 -27.02 0.46
CA PRO A 51 -11.15 -27.87 1.63
C PRO A 51 -10.33 -27.17 2.72
N ILE A 52 -9.36 -26.34 2.36
CA ILE A 52 -8.52 -25.59 3.32
C ILE A 52 -9.38 -24.57 4.08
N ALA A 53 -10.20 -23.79 3.37
CA ALA A 53 -11.09 -22.82 3.98
C ALA A 53 -12.16 -23.50 4.86
N GLN A 54 -12.70 -24.63 4.40
CA GLN A 54 -13.68 -25.41 5.17
C GLN A 54 -13.07 -25.99 6.45
N LEU A 55 -11.84 -26.50 6.37
CA LEU A 55 -11.09 -27.00 7.52
C LEU A 55 -10.78 -25.88 8.52
N ALA A 56 -10.35 -24.71 8.04
CA ALA A 56 -10.01 -23.56 8.88
C ALA A 56 -11.17 -23.10 9.78
N CYS A 57 -12.39 -23.03 9.24
CA CYS A 57 -13.57 -22.68 10.01
C CYS A 57 -14.38 -23.87 10.50
N LYS A 58 -13.92 -25.11 10.27
CA LYS A 58 -14.60 -26.33 10.70
C LYS A 58 -16.05 -26.39 10.18
N SER A 59 -16.29 -25.95 8.95
CA SER A 59 -17.63 -25.95 8.33
C SER A 59 -17.99 -27.28 7.68
N TYR A 60 -19.28 -27.52 7.41
CA TYR A 60 -19.67 -28.67 6.58
C TYR A 60 -19.16 -28.51 5.14
N ARG A 61 -18.98 -29.66 4.45
CA ARG A 61 -18.54 -29.69 3.04
C ARG A 61 -19.48 -28.95 2.09
N THR A 62 -20.75 -28.82 2.46
CA THR A 62 -21.77 -28.08 1.71
C THR A 62 -21.65 -26.56 1.85
N ALA A 63 -20.93 -26.07 2.86
CA ALA A 63 -20.73 -24.63 3.06
C ALA A 63 -20.08 -24.00 1.82
N ALA A 64 -20.61 -22.82 1.45
CA ALA A 64 -20.18 -22.11 0.26
C ALA A 64 -18.75 -21.58 0.41
N PHE A 65 -17.94 -21.77 -0.65
CA PHE A 65 -16.55 -21.33 -0.67
C PHE A 65 -16.38 -19.87 -0.24
N ILE A 66 -17.21 -18.98 -0.81
CA ILE A 66 -17.16 -17.54 -0.57
C ILE A 66 -17.40 -17.16 0.90
N SER A 67 -18.29 -17.89 1.57
CA SER A 67 -18.57 -17.72 3.00
C SER A 67 -17.39 -18.23 3.84
N THR A 68 -16.86 -19.40 3.50
CA THR A 68 -15.74 -19.99 4.27
C THR A 68 -14.47 -19.15 4.18
N THR A 69 -14.13 -18.61 3.01
CA THR A 69 -12.97 -17.71 2.87
C THR A 69 -13.16 -16.41 3.63
N ALA A 70 -14.39 -15.86 3.65
CA ALA A 70 -14.70 -14.62 4.34
C ALA A 70 -14.62 -14.79 5.87
N ILE A 71 -15.23 -15.85 6.42
CA ILE A 71 -15.19 -16.19 7.86
C ILE A 71 -13.75 -16.43 8.32
N THR A 72 -12.92 -17.07 7.51
CA THR A 72 -11.56 -17.48 7.90
C THR A 72 -10.50 -16.41 7.68
N ASP A 73 -10.84 -15.31 6.99
CA ASP A 73 -9.86 -14.33 6.52
C ASP A 73 -8.74 -15.00 5.69
N ILE A 74 -9.12 -15.96 4.84
CA ILE A 74 -8.23 -16.58 3.85
C ILE A 74 -8.68 -16.10 2.47
N MET A 75 -7.99 -15.10 1.94
CA MET A 75 -8.30 -14.51 0.63
C MET A 75 -8.30 -15.60 -0.47
N PRO A 76 -9.24 -15.58 -1.43
CA PRO A 76 -9.23 -16.49 -2.57
C PRO A 76 -7.87 -16.46 -3.30
N PHE A 77 -7.27 -17.62 -3.56
CA PHE A 77 -5.94 -17.74 -4.15
C PHE A 77 -5.88 -17.17 -5.56
N ASN A 78 -6.97 -17.25 -6.34
CA ASN A 78 -7.04 -16.60 -7.64
C ASN A 78 -6.83 -15.08 -7.53
N LEU A 79 -7.29 -14.44 -6.45
CA LEU A 79 -7.06 -13.02 -6.20
C LEU A 79 -5.64 -12.77 -5.69
N GLN A 80 -5.14 -13.59 -4.76
CA GLN A 80 -3.77 -13.42 -4.25
C GLN A 80 -2.71 -13.61 -5.36
N ILE A 81 -2.95 -14.49 -6.33
CA ILE A 81 -2.09 -14.67 -7.52
C ILE A 81 -2.02 -13.37 -8.33
N ILE A 82 -3.18 -12.74 -8.58
CA ILE A 82 -3.28 -11.47 -9.32
C ILE A 82 -2.55 -10.35 -8.56
N GLU A 83 -2.82 -10.19 -7.26
CA GLU A 83 -2.16 -9.21 -6.40
C GLU A 83 -0.64 -9.35 -6.46
N ARG A 84 -0.15 -10.58 -6.27
CA ARG A 84 1.29 -10.86 -6.27
C ARG A 84 1.92 -10.62 -7.63
N ALA A 85 1.22 -10.96 -8.71
CA ALA A 85 1.69 -10.74 -10.06
C ALA A 85 1.83 -9.25 -10.37
N TYR A 86 0.83 -8.41 -10.05
CA TYR A 86 0.93 -6.97 -10.25
C TYR A 86 2.06 -6.34 -9.43
N ILE A 87 2.22 -6.74 -8.16
CA ILE A 87 3.35 -6.29 -7.33
C ILE A 87 4.70 -6.69 -7.95
N ASN A 88 4.81 -7.89 -8.51
CA ASN A 88 6.05 -8.35 -9.13
C ASN A 88 6.33 -7.65 -10.47
N LEU A 89 5.31 -7.45 -11.30
CA LEU A 89 5.41 -6.70 -12.55
C LEU A 89 5.78 -5.24 -12.30
N ALA A 90 5.24 -4.62 -11.24
CA ALA A 90 5.60 -3.26 -10.84
C ALA A 90 7.10 -3.14 -10.48
N LYS A 91 7.67 -4.15 -9.80
CA LYS A 91 9.11 -4.20 -9.52
C LYS A 91 9.95 -4.32 -10.79
N ILE A 92 9.56 -5.19 -11.72
CA ILE A 92 10.32 -5.49 -12.94
C ILE A 92 10.28 -4.30 -13.90
N ARG A 93 9.08 -3.78 -14.18
CA ARG A 93 8.89 -2.78 -15.23
C ARG A 93 9.55 -1.45 -14.92
N ARG A 94 9.89 -1.17 -13.64
CA ARG A 94 10.30 0.17 -13.16
C ARG A 94 9.41 1.29 -13.72
N ARG A 95 8.19 0.96 -14.18
CA ARG A 95 7.28 1.86 -14.90
C ARG A 95 6.62 2.72 -13.86
N TYR A 96 7.13 3.92 -13.75
CA TYR A 96 6.67 4.92 -12.84
C TYR A 96 6.76 6.26 -13.56
N TRP A 97 5.87 6.45 -14.52
CA TRP A 97 5.79 7.68 -15.30
C TRP A 97 4.33 8.09 -15.33
N ILE A 98 4.06 9.29 -14.83
CA ILE A 98 2.99 10.14 -15.33
C ILE A 98 3.69 11.44 -15.73
N ASN A 99 3.80 11.60 -17.06
CA ASN A 99 4.27 12.69 -17.92
C ASN A 99 5.21 13.80 -17.38
N ASN A 100 6.27 13.98 -18.17
CA ASN A 100 7.24 15.08 -18.16
C ASN A 100 6.59 16.45 -18.40
N GLU A 101 7.13 17.47 -17.73
CA GLU A 101 7.68 18.66 -18.39
C GLU A 101 8.71 19.32 -17.45
N LEU A 102 9.80 19.83 -18.05
CA LEU A 102 10.96 20.42 -17.38
C LEU A 102 10.56 21.65 -16.54
N ALA A 103 11.25 21.83 -15.41
CA ALA A 103 11.09 22.96 -14.52
C ALA A 103 11.32 24.31 -15.23
N VAL A 104 10.38 25.24 -15.06
CA VAL A 104 10.49 26.65 -15.49
C VAL A 104 10.93 27.48 -14.26
N PRO A 105 11.83 28.47 -14.42
CA PRO A 105 12.14 29.43 -13.36
C PRO A 105 10.89 30.25 -12.99
N VAL A 106 10.69 30.51 -11.70
CA VAL A 106 9.61 31.38 -11.23
C VAL A 106 10.21 32.66 -10.64
N ASP A 107 9.59 33.78 -10.99
CA ASP A 107 10.00 35.13 -10.61
C ASP A 107 10.29 35.27 -9.11
N THR A 108 11.35 36.02 -8.85
CA THR A 108 11.92 36.35 -7.54
C THR A 108 10.88 36.88 -6.56
N PRO A 109 10.76 36.32 -5.33
CA PRO A 109 10.06 37.01 -4.26
C PRO A 109 10.88 38.20 -3.75
N ASP A 110 10.19 39.30 -3.46
CA ASP A 110 10.70 40.56 -2.90
C ASP A 110 11.88 40.40 -1.93
N GLU A 111 12.95 41.13 -2.26
CA GLU A 111 14.16 41.33 -1.49
C GLU A 111 13.85 42.17 -0.24
N SER A 112 13.68 41.52 0.91
CA SER A 112 13.92 42.19 2.18
C SER A 112 14.46 41.20 3.23
N GLU A 113 15.71 41.47 3.59
CA GLU A 113 16.47 41.00 4.76
C GLU A 113 16.86 39.51 4.83
N ILE A 114 18.04 39.20 4.28
CA ILE A 114 18.89 38.09 4.75
C ILE A 114 20.35 38.60 4.83
N ASP A 115 20.93 38.49 6.02
CA ASP A 115 22.33 38.80 6.38
C ASP A 115 23.32 37.83 5.70
N PRO A 116 24.36 38.31 4.98
CA PRO A 116 25.30 37.45 4.27
C PRO A 116 26.48 37.05 5.18
N GLY A 117 26.47 35.80 5.66
CA GLY A 117 27.60 35.14 6.35
C GLY A 117 27.89 33.75 5.77
N PRO A 118 29.11 33.21 5.97
CA PRO A 118 30.09 33.02 4.92
C PRO A 118 29.87 31.73 4.11
N GLY A 119 29.87 31.88 2.79
CA GLY A 119 29.97 30.79 1.84
C GLY A 119 28.64 30.44 1.13
N PRO A 120 28.71 30.09 -0.15
CA PRO A 120 27.55 29.76 -0.96
C PRO A 120 26.90 28.43 -0.50
N MET A 121 25.68 28.50 0.01
CA MET A 121 24.97 27.42 0.72
C MET A 121 23.74 26.96 -0.06
N ILE A 122 23.59 25.65 -0.23
CA ILE A 122 22.38 25.05 -0.80
C ILE A 122 21.55 24.38 0.29
N LEU A 123 20.37 24.94 0.55
CA LEU A 123 19.43 24.39 1.51
C LEU A 123 18.44 23.45 0.81
N THR A 124 18.43 22.19 1.22
CA THR A 124 17.39 21.21 0.91
C THR A 124 16.55 21.00 2.17
N GLY A 125 15.26 21.33 2.11
CA GLY A 125 14.39 21.34 3.28
C GLY A 125 12.98 20.84 2.98
N ASP A 126 12.38 20.25 4.00
CA ASP A 126 11.07 19.60 3.99
C ASP A 126 9.88 20.59 3.89
N ALA A 127 8.86 20.24 3.12
CA ALA A 127 7.54 20.89 3.15
C ALA A 127 6.49 19.93 3.69
N THR A 128 5.98 20.26 4.88
CA THR A 128 4.94 19.53 5.60
C THR A 128 3.51 19.81 5.11
N VAL A 129 3.29 20.21 3.85
CA VAL A 129 1.91 20.36 3.32
C VAL A 129 1.87 19.97 1.86
N VAL A 130 1.02 18.99 1.54
CA VAL A 130 0.63 18.51 0.22
C VAL A 130 0.57 19.63 -0.83
N PRO A 131 1.14 19.43 -2.04
CA PRO A 131 2.01 18.33 -2.49
C PRO A 131 3.40 18.40 -1.86
N ASN A 132 4.15 17.30 -1.88
CA ASN A 132 5.51 17.30 -1.34
C ASN A 132 6.34 18.28 -2.17
N ILE A 133 6.78 19.35 -1.53
CA ILE A 133 7.48 20.46 -2.16
C ILE A 133 8.87 20.57 -1.55
N MET A 134 9.89 20.63 -2.39
CA MET A 134 11.27 20.78 -1.94
C MET A 134 11.82 22.12 -2.31
N PHE A 135 12.77 22.59 -1.51
CA PHE A 135 13.43 23.86 -1.73
C PHE A 135 14.86 23.68 -2.21
N LEU A 136 15.28 24.60 -3.07
CA LEU A 136 16.66 24.88 -3.39
C LEU A 136 16.86 26.39 -3.25
N GLN A 137 17.59 26.83 -2.23
CA GLN A 137 18.14 28.18 -2.19
C GLN A 137 19.61 28.09 -2.59
N ILE A 138 20.06 28.91 -3.54
CA ILE A 138 21.45 28.92 -4.03
C ILE A 138 22.08 30.23 -3.56
N ASN A 139 22.74 30.25 -2.42
CA ASN A 139 23.21 31.50 -1.78
C ASN A 139 22.04 32.33 -1.23
N ALA A 140 22.33 33.15 -0.22
CA ALA A 140 21.33 33.99 0.43
C ALA A 140 20.53 34.87 -0.57
N ASP A 141 21.16 35.24 -1.69
CA ASP A 141 20.69 36.27 -2.62
C ASP A 141 20.01 35.73 -3.89
N LYS A 142 19.78 34.41 -4.03
CA LYS A 142 19.09 33.83 -5.21
C LYS A 142 17.66 33.38 -4.90
N PRO A 143 16.79 33.28 -5.93
CA PRO A 143 15.43 32.81 -5.77
C PRO A 143 15.36 31.37 -5.24
N TRP A 144 14.25 31.09 -4.57
CA TRP A 144 13.89 29.75 -4.11
C TRP A 144 13.26 28.96 -5.24
N TYR A 145 13.80 27.78 -5.54
CA TYR A 145 13.15 26.84 -6.46
C TYR A 145 12.26 25.87 -5.70
N TRP A 146 11.18 25.42 -6.36
CA TRP A 146 10.35 24.33 -5.86
C TRP A 146 10.16 23.19 -6.85
N LEU A 147 10.05 22.00 -6.30
CA LEU A 147 9.82 20.75 -7.01
C LEU A 147 8.53 20.09 -6.51
N LEU A 148 7.66 19.68 -7.41
CA LEU A 148 6.34 19.12 -7.12
C LEU A 148 6.36 17.60 -7.19
N MET A 149 5.86 16.96 -6.13
CA MET A 149 5.69 15.52 -6.06
C MET A 149 4.28 15.11 -5.62
N PRO A 150 3.72 14.04 -6.19
CA PRO A 150 2.41 13.51 -5.80
C PRO A 150 2.36 13.11 -4.33
N THR A 151 1.16 13.19 -3.75
CA THR A 151 0.87 12.84 -2.35
C THR A 151 1.17 11.39 -1.97
N TYR A 152 1.29 10.52 -2.97
CA TYR A 152 1.63 9.12 -2.75
C TYR A 152 3.13 8.86 -2.58
N CYS A 153 3.98 9.87 -2.82
CA CYS A 153 5.42 9.78 -2.58
C CYS A 153 5.73 9.94 -1.09
N SER A 154 6.72 9.20 -0.60
CA SER A 154 7.17 9.34 0.79
C SER A 154 8.02 10.60 0.99
N LEU A 155 8.01 11.18 2.20
CA LEU A 155 8.89 12.29 2.57
C LEU A 155 10.36 12.00 2.24
N LEU A 156 10.82 10.80 2.55
CA LEU A 156 12.17 10.35 2.23
C LEU A 156 12.48 10.34 0.72
N GLN A 157 11.51 10.04 -0.14
CA GLN A 157 11.71 10.14 -1.59
C GLN A 157 11.81 11.60 -2.03
N ALA A 158 11.09 12.51 -1.37
CA ALA A 158 11.29 13.93 -1.59
C ALA A 158 12.73 14.29 -1.22
N ASP A 159 13.17 14.03 0.01
CA ASP A 159 14.54 14.39 0.43
C ASP A 159 15.65 13.86 -0.49
N HIS A 160 15.54 12.62 -0.98
CA HIS A 160 16.51 12.09 -1.96
C HIS A 160 16.44 12.79 -3.31
N PHE A 161 15.24 13.15 -3.76
CA PHE A 161 15.04 13.88 -4.99
C PHE A 161 15.57 15.32 -4.90
N CYS A 162 15.48 16.03 -3.75
CA CYS A 162 16.09 17.37 -3.68
C CYS A 162 17.58 17.32 -3.65
N VAL A 163 18.18 16.34 -2.98
CA VAL A 163 19.63 16.18 -3.03
C VAL A 163 20.07 15.91 -4.47
N LEU A 164 19.37 15.04 -5.20
CA LEU A 164 19.64 14.80 -6.62
C LEU A 164 19.56 16.09 -7.44
N LYS A 165 18.46 16.83 -7.37
CA LYS A 165 18.26 18.09 -8.11
C LYS A 165 19.22 19.20 -7.69
N ALA A 166 19.57 19.27 -6.42
CA ALA A 166 20.58 20.20 -5.93
C ALA A 166 21.92 19.95 -6.59
N ILE A 167 22.32 18.68 -6.73
CA ILE A 167 23.61 18.31 -7.32
C ILE A 167 23.59 18.47 -8.83
N GLU A 168 22.50 18.11 -9.51
CA GLU A 168 22.32 18.44 -10.94
C GLU A 168 22.52 19.93 -11.17
N TRP A 169 21.88 20.76 -10.35
CA TRP A 169 22.02 22.21 -10.44
C TRP A 169 23.46 22.67 -10.19
N ILE A 170 24.16 22.12 -9.17
CA ILE A 170 25.57 22.43 -8.90
C ILE A 170 26.43 22.11 -10.13
N ILE A 171 26.26 20.93 -10.73
CA ILE A 171 27.05 20.51 -11.90
C ILE A 171 26.85 21.47 -13.07
N GLU A 172 25.61 21.90 -13.32
CA GLU A 172 25.27 22.73 -14.47
C GLU A 172 25.63 24.21 -14.27
N ASN A 173 25.55 24.72 -13.04
CA ASN A 173 25.51 26.16 -12.80
C ASN A 173 26.61 26.67 -11.85
N TRP A 174 27.36 25.80 -11.18
CA TRP A 174 28.33 26.25 -10.19
C TRP A 174 29.61 26.82 -10.82
N PRO A 175 29.84 28.15 -10.73
CA PRO A 175 30.92 28.79 -11.47
C PRO A 175 32.24 28.81 -10.68
N TYR A 176 32.25 28.33 -9.43
CA TYR A 176 33.36 28.52 -8.50
C TYR A 176 34.16 27.23 -8.25
N GLN A 177 35.45 27.39 -7.94
CA GLN A 177 36.32 26.26 -7.58
C GLN A 177 36.19 25.81 -6.10
N HIS A 178 35.43 26.56 -5.29
CA HIS A 178 35.24 26.27 -3.87
C HIS A 178 34.28 25.09 -3.64
N SER A 179 34.45 24.44 -2.49
CA SER A 179 33.55 23.39 -2.02
C SER A 179 32.12 23.92 -1.82
N VAL A 180 31.13 23.11 -2.18
CA VAL A 180 29.71 23.41 -2.02
C VAL A 180 29.14 22.63 -0.83
N TYR A 181 28.36 23.30 0.01
CA TYR A 181 27.65 22.65 1.11
C TYR A 181 26.17 22.47 0.78
N VAL A 182 25.71 21.22 0.80
CA VAL A 182 24.29 20.86 0.68
C VAL A 182 23.76 20.49 2.05
N ILE A 183 22.85 21.29 2.58
CA ILE A 183 22.25 21.04 3.90
C ILE A 183 20.93 20.29 3.72
N ASN A 184 20.77 19.15 4.38
CA ASN A 184 19.51 18.40 4.42
C ASN A 184 19.04 18.26 5.88
N ASN A 185 17.76 18.50 6.14
CA ASN A 185 17.21 18.43 7.49
C ASN A 185 16.72 17.02 7.91
N ASN A 186 16.65 16.08 6.97
CA ASN A 186 16.29 14.69 7.22
C ASN A 186 17.52 13.79 7.41
N LEU A 187 17.79 13.43 8.67
CA LEU A 187 18.88 12.51 9.03
C LEU A 187 18.74 11.13 8.36
N GLY A 188 17.51 10.65 8.14
CA GLY A 188 17.24 9.38 7.47
C GLY A 188 17.61 9.42 5.98
N ALA A 189 17.42 10.56 5.32
CA ALA A 189 17.85 10.74 3.94
C ALA A 189 19.38 10.67 3.83
N LEU A 190 20.10 11.36 4.73
CA LEU A 190 21.57 11.31 4.79
C LEU A 190 22.09 9.89 5.10
N ALA A 191 21.47 9.19 6.06
CA ALA A 191 21.86 7.82 6.41
C ALA A 191 21.78 6.86 5.20
N HIS A 192 20.78 7.05 4.32
CA HIS A 192 20.64 6.29 3.08
C HIS A 192 21.68 6.65 2.02
N LEU A 193 22.18 7.90 2.01
CA LEU A 193 23.28 8.32 1.14
C LEU A 193 24.64 7.75 1.59
N MET A 194 24.82 7.53 2.90
CA MET A 194 26.07 7.02 3.48
C MET A 194 26.22 5.49 3.40
N LYS A 195 25.14 4.74 3.15
CA LYS A 195 25.15 3.26 3.15
C LYS A 195 24.77 2.70 1.78
N LYS A 196 25.08 1.43 1.52
CA LYS A 196 24.53 0.72 0.35
C LYS A 196 23.02 0.54 0.56
N ASP A 197 22.21 1.08 -0.33
CA ASP A 197 20.75 1.12 -0.18
C ASP A 197 20.05 0.45 -1.36
N LYS A 198 18.84 -0.06 -1.15
CA LYS A 198 17.94 -0.58 -2.19
C LYS A 198 17.06 0.51 -2.81
N ASN A 199 17.07 1.73 -2.24
CA ASN A 199 16.34 2.87 -2.77
C ASN A 199 16.99 3.42 -4.05
N ASN A 200 16.25 3.40 -5.15
CA ASN A 200 16.74 3.87 -6.45
C ASN A 200 17.10 5.36 -6.45
N LEU A 201 16.30 6.23 -5.81
CA LEU A 201 16.60 7.67 -5.74
C LEU A 201 17.88 7.94 -4.96
N ALA A 202 18.06 7.26 -3.82
CA ALA A 202 19.29 7.38 -3.04
C ALA A 202 20.52 6.92 -3.83
N ASN A 203 20.38 5.89 -4.67
CA ASN A 203 21.48 5.41 -5.50
C ASN A 203 21.76 6.35 -6.68
N MET A 204 20.73 6.91 -7.33
CA MET A 204 20.90 7.96 -8.34
C MET A 204 21.59 9.19 -7.75
N ALA A 205 21.18 9.62 -6.55
CA ALA A 205 21.84 10.69 -5.81
C ALA A 205 23.33 10.36 -5.53
N LYS A 206 23.66 9.13 -5.10
CA LYS A 206 25.07 8.72 -4.91
C LYS A 206 25.87 8.73 -6.19
N ASP A 207 25.29 8.26 -7.28
CA ASP A 207 25.98 8.18 -8.56
C ASP A 207 26.28 9.59 -9.07
N ILE A 208 25.32 10.53 -8.96
CA ILE A 208 25.58 11.92 -9.34
C ILE A 208 26.59 12.62 -8.42
N ILE A 209 26.58 12.31 -7.11
CA ILE A 209 27.58 12.82 -6.15
C ILE A 209 28.98 12.39 -6.60
N ARG A 210 29.14 11.12 -6.99
CA ARG A 210 30.43 10.56 -7.40
C ARG A 210 30.94 11.16 -8.71
N THR A 211 30.04 11.51 -9.63
CA THR A 211 30.39 12.12 -10.92
C THR A 211 30.47 13.64 -10.86
N CYS A 212 30.16 14.26 -9.73
CA CYS A 212 30.21 15.70 -9.57
C CYS A 212 31.67 16.19 -9.65
N PRO A 213 32.00 17.15 -10.54
CA PRO A 213 33.35 17.69 -10.65
C PRO A 213 33.70 18.64 -9.50
N HIS A 214 32.70 19.07 -8.72
CA HIS A 214 32.87 19.98 -7.60
C HIS A 214 32.98 19.19 -6.28
N ASN A 215 33.71 19.76 -5.31
CA ASN A 215 33.78 19.18 -3.97
C ASN A 215 32.47 19.48 -3.21
N VAL A 216 31.56 18.50 -3.15
CA VAL A 216 30.25 18.65 -2.49
C VAL A 216 30.25 17.96 -1.13
N ALA A 217 29.99 18.72 -0.07
CA ALA A 217 29.78 18.21 1.28
C ALA A 217 28.29 18.26 1.64
N ILE A 218 27.70 17.10 1.95
CA ILE A 218 26.30 17.01 2.41
C ILE A 218 26.28 17.01 3.94
N ILE A 219 25.63 18.01 4.53
CA ILE A 219 25.57 18.23 5.97
C ILE A 219 24.15 18.03 6.46
N TRP A 220 23.99 17.28 7.54
CA TRP A 220 22.73 17.28 8.27
C TRP A 220 22.66 18.46 9.22
N LYS A 221 21.59 19.25 9.14
CA LYS A 221 21.28 20.30 10.12
C LYS A 221 19.85 20.12 10.62
N LYS A 222 19.70 20.02 11.93
CA LYS A 222 18.38 20.07 12.55
C LYS A 222 17.80 21.47 12.39
N THR A 223 16.71 21.61 11.64
CA THR A 223 15.93 22.85 11.55
C THR A 223 14.88 22.91 12.65
N ASP A 224 14.85 24.01 13.41
CA ASP A 224 13.76 24.29 14.35
C ASP A 224 12.61 25.06 13.65
N ARG A 225 11.40 25.03 14.23
CA ARG A 225 10.24 25.75 13.71
C ARG A 225 10.41 27.27 13.70
N SER A 226 11.28 27.78 14.56
CA SER A 226 11.64 29.20 14.67
C SER A 226 12.59 29.66 13.55
N ASP A 227 13.26 28.72 12.85
CA ASP A 227 14.23 29.02 11.80
C ASP A 227 13.56 29.73 10.61
N ASN A 228 14.17 30.82 10.14
CA ASN A 228 13.66 31.58 9.00
C ASN A 228 13.60 30.71 7.74
N ILE A 229 14.56 29.79 7.60
CA ILE A 229 14.60 28.79 6.52
C ILE A 229 13.32 27.95 6.55
N TYR A 230 12.96 27.40 7.71
CA TYR A 230 11.77 26.57 7.87
C TYR A 230 10.47 27.35 7.56
N ARG A 231 10.37 28.60 8.01
CA ARG A 231 9.21 29.46 7.72
C ARG A 231 9.06 29.77 6.23
N ASN A 232 10.16 30.08 5.54
CA ASN A 232 10.17 30.34 4.11
C ASN A 232 9.80 29.10 3.29
N CYS A 233 10.39 27.94 3.61
CA CYS A 233 10.02 26.64 3.06
C CYS A 233 8.48 26.42 3.14
N LYS A 234 7.89 26.57 4.33
CA LYS A 234 6.43 26.36 4.51
C LYS A 234 5.57 27.33 3.71
N ARG A 235 6.01 28.58 3.53
CA ARG A 235 5.29 29.60 2.74
C ARG A 235 5.29 29.26 1.25
N VAL A 236 6.45 28.90 0.69
CA VAL A 236 6.60 28.52 -0.72
C VAL A 236 5.85 27.22 -1.00
N ALA A 237 5.87 26.25 -0.06
CA ALA A 237 5.07 25.02 -0.15
C ALA A 237 3.57 25.30 -0.38
N LYS A 238 2.98 26.17 0.43
CA LYS A 238 1.56 26.52 0.29
C LYS A 238 1.23 27.16 -1.05
N ARG A 239 2.15 27.95 -1.62
CA ARG A 239 1.96 28.58 -2.93
C ARG A 239 2.03 27.53 -4.05
N ALA A 240 3.05 26.69 -4.03
CA ALA A 240 3.23 25.64 -5.02
C ALA A 240 2.11 24.57 -4.94
N ALA A 241 1.51 24.35 -3.77
CA ALA A 241 0.34 23.48 -3.62
C ALA A 241 -0.89 23.91 -4.41
N ASN A 242 -1.02 25.22 -4.60
CA ASN A 242 -2.11 25.82 -5.36
C ASN A 242 -1.71 26.05 -6.83
N SER A 243 -0.50 25.65 -7.24
CA SER A 243 -0.06 25.76 -8.64
C SER A 243 -0.59 24.59 -9.46
N ASN A 244 -1.02 24.86 -10.69
CA ASN A 244 -1.50 23.84 -11.63
C ASN A 244 -0.35 23.23 -12.47
N ARG A 245 0.87 23.22 -11.93
CA ARG A 245 2.10 22.78 -12.62
C ARG A 245 2.21 21.24 -12.59
N PRO A 246 2.78 20.60 -13.62
CA PRO A 246 3.07 19.16 -13.60
C PRO A 246 4.02 18.75 -12.47
N PHE A 247 3.97 17.47 -12.11
CA PHE A 247 4.87 16.89 -11.11
C PHE A 247 6.28 16.67 -11.70
N ASP A 248 7.30 17.05 -10.95
CA ASP A 248 8.72 16.85 -11.30
C ASP A 248 9.19 15.41 -11.05
N TYR A 249 8.47 14.67 -10.21
CA TYR A 249 8.71 13.25 -9.96
C TYR A 249 7.41 12.53 -9.65
N SER A 250 7.17 11.40 -10.31
CA SER A 250 5.90 10.66 -10.19
C SER A 250 6.08 9.18 -9.82
N MET A 251 7.25 8.77 -9.29
CA MET A 251 7.45 7.35 -8.93
C MET A 251 6.95 6.99 -7.53
N ALA A 252 5.83 6.26 -7.51
CA ALA A 252 5.27 5.71 -6.29
C ALA A 252 6.23 4.73 -5.59
N PRO A 253 6.42 4.84 -4.26
CA PRO A 253 7.18 3.87 -3.51
C PRO A 253 6.45 2.52 -3.50
N MET A 254 7.22 1.43 -3.43
CA MET A 254 6.68 0.06 -3.47
C MET A 254 5.68 -0.21 -2.33
N ALA A 255 5.80 0.48 -1.19
CA ALA A 255 4.83 0.43 -0.11
C ALA A 255 3.45 0.97 -0.55
N THR A 256 3.43 2.12 -1.22
CA THR A 256 2.22 2.71 -1.80
C THR A 256 1.62 1.77 -2.86
N VAL A 257 2.44 1.23 -3.76
CA VAL A 257 1.98 0.28 -4.78
C VAL A 257 1.32 -0.94 -4.13
N LYS A 258 2.02 -1.61 -3.21
CA LYS A 258 1.47 -2.77 -2.48
C LYS A 258 0.16 -2.43 -1.77
N LYS A 259 0.09 -1.26 -1.12
CA LYS A 259 -1.14 -0.82 -0.43
C LYS A 259 -2.29 -0.65 -1.41
N LYS A 260 -2.05 0.01 -2.56
CA LYS A 260 -3.04 0.19 -3.60
C LYS A 260 -3.53 -1.15 -4.16
N GLU A 261 -2.61 -2.02 -4.58
CA GLU A 261 -2.94 -3.34 -5.10
C GLU A 261 -3.75 -4.16 -4.08
N HIS A 262 -3.37 -4.10 -2.81
CA HIS A 262 -4.11 -4.77 -1.75
C HIS A 262 -5.54 -4.22 -1.59
N CYS A 263 -5.72 -2.90 -1.59
CA CYS A 263 -7.04 -2.27 -1.52
C CYS A 263 -7.91 -2.65 -2.72
N ASP A 264 -7.35 -2.61 -3.94
CA ASP A 264 -8.07 -2.94 -5.17
C ASP A 264 -8.50 -4.42 -5.16
N ILE A 265 -7.65 -5.31 -4.65
CA ILE A 265 -7.95 -6.74 -4.50
C ILE A 265 -8.98 -7.02 -3.41
N LEU A 266 -8.94 -6.30 -2.29
CA LEU A 266 -9.98 -6.39 -1.26
C LEU A 266 -11.34 -5.94 -1.79
N ALA A 267 -11.38 -4.89 -2.61
CA ALA A 267 -12.62 -4.43 -3.25
C ALA A 267 -13.17 -5.48 -4.22
N GLU A 268 -12.32 -6.13 -5.02
CA GLU A 268 -12.74 -7.22 -5.90
C GLU A 268 -13.21 -8.45 -5.11
N TRP A 269 -12.56 -8.78 -3.99
CA TRP A 269 -13.03 -9.84 -3.10
C TRP A 269 -14.42 -9.54 -2.54
N ASP A 270 -14.65 -8.30 -2.11
CA ASP A 270 -15.93 -7.86 -1.57
C ASP A 270 -17.04 -7.88 -2.64
N LYS A 271 -16.72 -7.48 -3.87
CA LYS A 271 -17.60 -7.61 -5.03
C LYS A 271 -17.92 -9.08 -5.33
N MET A 272 -16.91 -9.93 -5.40
CA MET A 272 -17.06 -11.39 -5.58
C MET A 272 -17.94 -11.99 -4.49
N TYR A 273 -17.80 -11.53 -3.24
CA TYR A 273 -18.64 -11.96 -2.13
C TYR A 273 -20.08 -11.55 -2.33
N ARG A 274 -20.36 -10.25 -2.52
CA ARG A 274 -21.73 -9.73 -2.65
C ARG A 274 -22.48 -10.35 -3.83
N LEU A 275 -21.86 -10.41 -5.01
CA LEU A 275 -22.51 -10.88 -6.24
C LEU A 275 -22.66 -12.41 -6.32
N ASN A 276 -22.02 -13.18 -5.43
CA ASN A 276 -22.15 -14.64 -5.48
C ASN A 276 -23.59 -15.10 -5.18
N LYS A 277 -24.15 -16.04 -5.95
CA LYS A 277 -25.48 -16.59 -5.63
C LYS A 277 -25.53 -17.42 -4.33
N PHE A 278 -24.38 -17.85 -3.81
CA PHE A 278 -24.27 -18.65 -2.59
C PHE A 278 -23.95 -17.79 -1.36
N GLY A 279 -24.15 -18.37 -0.16
CA GLY A 279 -23.82 -17.73 1.11
C GLY A 279 -24.85 -16.69 1.57
N THR A 280 -26.13 -16.88 1.21
CA THR A 280 -27.21 -15.93 1.52
C THR A 280 -27.34 -15.64 3.01
N THR A 281 -27.25 -16.65 3.88
CA THR A 281 -27.38 -16.48 5.34
C THR A 281 -26.30 -15.56 5.91
N ILE A 282 -25.02 -15.79 5.59
CA ILE A 282 -23.96 -14.92 6.11
C ILE A 282 -24.08 -13.50 5.56
N LYS A 283 -24.56 -13.33 4.32
CA LYS A 283 -24.73 -12.01 3.70
C LYS A 283 -25.80 -11.15 4.37
N GLN A 284 -26.82 -11.78 4.95
CA GLN A 284 -27.82 -11.08 5.76
C GLN A 284 -27.24 -10.53 7.06
N ILE A 285 -26.17 -11.14 7.58
CA ILE A 285 -25.50 -10.74 8.83
C ILE A 285 -24.29 -9.83 8.54
N CYS A 286 -23.56 -10.12 7.47
CA CYS A 286 -22.34 -9.46 7.04
C CYS A 286 -22.47 -9.13 5.56
N SER A 287 -22.84 -7.89 5.28
CA SER A 287 -23.00 -7.34 3.93
C SER A 287 -21.68 -7.28 3.17
N THR A 288 -20.56 -7.19 3.89
CA THR A 288 -19.20 -7.14 3.33
C THR A 288 -18.30 -8.26 3.85
N VAL A 289 -17.28 -8.58 3.06
CA VAL A 289 -16.15 -9.42 3.47
C VAL A 289 -15.43 -8.81 4.67
N GLY A 290 -15.29 -7.48 4.73
CA GLY A 290 -14.65 -6.78 5.85
C GLY A 290 -15.33 -7.07 7.19
N GLU A 291 -16.66 -7.13 7.22
CA GLU A 291 -17.45 -7.53 8.39
C GLU A 291 -17.25 -9.02 8.72
N ALA A 292 -17.37 -9.89 7.73
CA ALA A 292 -17.23 -11.33 7.91
C ALA A 292 -15.85 -11.74 8.44
N ARG A 293 -14.78 -11.06 8.00
CA ARG A 293 -13.40 -11.33 8.42
C ARG A 293 -13.15 -11.06 9.91
N LYS A 294 -13.96 -10.21 10.56
CA LYS A 294 -13.86 -9.95 12.01
C LYS A 294 -14.12 -11.21 12.83
N PHE A 295 -14.79 -12.21 12.27
CA PHE A 295 -15.03 -13.50 12.91
C PHE A 295 -13.86 -14.48 12.84
N ALA A 296 -12.84 -14.21 12.00
CA ALA A 296 -11.72 -15.13 11.80
C ALA A 296 -10.96 -15.54 13.08
N PRO A 297 -10.72 -14.66 14.07
CA PRO A 297 -10.10 -15.05 15.34
C PRO A 297 -10.96 -16.04 16.15
N TYR A 298 -12.27 -16.02 15.95
CA TYR A 298 -13.26 -16.82 16.70
C TYR A 298 -13.81 -17.99 15.89
N ALA A 299 -13.35 -18.16 14.64
CA ALA A 299 -13.86 -19.14 13.71
C ALA A 299 -13.75 -20.56 14.30
N ASN A 300 -14.91 -21.17 14.53
CA ASN A 300 -15.06 -22.51 15.08
C ASN A 300 -16.29 -23.19 14.46
N PHE A 301 -16.46 -24.48 14.77
CA PHE A 301 -17.54 -25.29 14.21
C PHE A 301 -18.93 -24.65 14.38
N TRP A 302 -19.25 -24.14 15.58
CA TRP A 302 -20.57 -23.59 15.89
C TRP A 302 -20.78 -22.25 15.20
N LEU A 303 -19.82 -21.34 15.30
CA LEU A 303 -19.90 -20.02 14.67
C LEU A 303 -20.07 -20.15 13.15
N SER A 304 -19.31 -21.03 12.52
CA SER A 304 -19.40 -21.26 11.07
C SER A 304 -20.75 -21.81 10.66
N GLN A 305 -21.31 -22.75 11.41
CA GLN A 305 -22.64 -23.31 11.18
C GLN A 305 -23.72 -22.23 11.28
N THR A 306 -23.68 -21.42 12.34
CA THR A 306 -24.60 -20.29 12.53
C THR A 306 -24.50 -19.29 11.38
N LEU A 307 -23.29 -18.79 11.07
CA LEU A 307 -23.11 -17.78 10.03
C LEU A 307 -23.49 -18.31 8.64
N THR A 308 -23.20 -19.58 8.35
CA THR A 308 -23.51 -20.16 7.03
C THR A 308 -24.93 -20.72 6.92
N GLY A 309 -25.73 -20.72 8.00
CA GLY A 309 -27.06 -21.33 8.01
C GLY A 309 -27.03 -22.85 7.80
N HIS A 310 -25.95 -23.50 8.23
CA HIS A 310 -25.77 -24.94 8.11
C HIS A 310 -25.82 -25.64 9.47
N GLY A 311 -26.33 -26.86 9.52
CA GLY A 311 -26.36 -27.69 10.73
C GLY A 311 -27.73 -28.27 11.03
N GLN A 312 -27.95 -28.66 12.28
CA GLN A 312 -29.20 -29.27 12.75
C GLN A 312 -30.31 -28.24 12.99
N PHE A 313 -30.25 -27.08 12.32
CA PHE A 313 -31.32 -26.10 12.35
C PHE A 313 -32.55 -26.68 11.64
N GLY A 314 -33.72 -26.63 12.26
CA GLY A 314 -34.95 -27.22 11.69
C GLY A 314 -35.25 -26.69 10.28
N ALA A 315 -35.05 -25.39 10.05
CA ALA A 315 -35.18 -24.79 8.71
C ALA A 315 -34.21 -25.40 7.68
N HIS A 316 -32.97 -25.69 8.09
CA HIS A 316 -31.98 -26.36 7.23
C HIS A 316 -32.38 -27.82 6.97
N LEU A 317 -32.72 -28.58 8.00
CA LEU A 317 -33.11 -29.98 7.89
C LEU A 317 -34.36 -30.16 7.01
N LYS A 318 -35.37 -29.29 7.15
CA LYS A 318 -36.56 -29.29 6.31
C LYS A 318 -36.25 -28.98 4.86
N ARG A 319 -35.39 -27.99 4.60
CA ARG A 319 -34.97 -27.64 3.23
C ARG A 319 -34.32 -28.82 2.49
N PHE A 320 -33.61 -29.69 3.22
CA PHE A 320 -32.98 -30.89 2.66
C PHE A 320 -33.84 -32.15 2.78
N GLY A 321 -35.10 -32.04 3.23
CA GLY A 321 -36.05 -33.14 3.28
C GLY A 321 -35.80 -34.16 4.41
N PHE A 322 -35.00 -33.81 5.42
CA PHE A 322 -34.75 -34.71 6.56
C PHE A 322 -35.87 -34.68 7.61
N ILE A 323 -36.65 -33.60 7.66
CA ILE A 323 -37.79 -33.41 8.58
C ILE A 323 -38.91 -32.65 7.88
N ASN A 324 -40.16 -32.83 8.32
CA ASN A 324 -41.33 -32.17 7.75
C ASN A 324 -41.67 -30.82 8.41
N ASP A 325 -41.38 -30.70 9.71
CA ASP A 325 -41.64 -29.52 10.52
C ASP A 325 -40.30 -28.88 10.96
N PRO A 326 -40.02 -27.60 10.61
CA PRO A 326 -38.77 -26.95 10.99
C PRO A 326 -38.83 -26.36 12.40
N SER A 327 -39.95 -26.49 13.11
CA SER A 327 -40.18 -25.91 14.44
C SER A 327 -39.18 -26.45 15.47
N CYS A 328 -38.73 -25.58 16.38
CA CYS A 328 -37.89 -26.00 17.49
C CYS A 328 -38.71 -26.91 18.42
N PRO A 329 -38.20 -28.10 18.82
CA PRO A 329 -38.84 -28.92 19.86
C PRO A 329 -39.03 -28.17 21.19
N CYS A 330 -38.24 -27.12 21.41
CA CYS A 330 -38.35 -26.23 22.55
C CYS A 330 -39.57 -25.29 22.52
N GLY A 331 -40.36 -25.28 21.45
CA GLY A 331 -41.56 -24.43 21.30
C GLY A 331 -41.26 -22.94 21.03
N ILE A 332 -40.00 -22.49 21.14
CA ILE A 332 -39.62 -21.11 20.87
C ILE A 332 -39.69 -20.83 19.37
N GLN A 333 -40.69 -20.06 18.96
CA GLN A 333 -40.76 -19.46 17.63
C GLN A 333 -39.88 -18.21 17.59
N ILE A 334 -38.63 -18.36 17.15
CA ILE A 334 -37.81 -17.18 16.82
C ILE A 334 -38.38 -16.61 15.51
N LYS A 335 -39.26 -15.62 15.60
CA LYS A 335 -39.57 -14.75 14.47
C LYS A 335 -38.32 -13.94 14.18
N VAL A 336 -37.50 -14.41 13.25
CA VAL A 336 -36.45 -13.58 12.67
C VAL A 336 -37.15 -12.59 11.75
N SER A 337 -37.51 -11.43 12.29
CA SER A 337 -37.95 -10.27 11.50
C SER A 337 -36.77 -9.87 10.64
N TYR A 338 -36.85 -10.12 9.34
CA TYR A 338 -35.88 -9.59 8.39
C TYR A 338 -36.06 -8.06 8.39
N ILE A 339 -35.03 -7.33 8.84
CA ILE A 339 -34.94 -5.86 8.74
C ILE A 339 -34.56 -5.51 7.30
#